data_AF-A0A4R4TTA6-F1
#
_entry.id   AF-A0A4R4TTA6-F1
#
_cell.length_a   1.000
_cell.length_b   1.000
_cell.length_c   1.000
_cell.angle_alpha   90.00
_cell.angle_beta   90.00
_cell.angle_gamma   90.00
#
_symmetry.space_group_name_H-M   'P 1'
#
loop_
_entity.id
_entity.type
_entity.pdbx_description
1 polymer ?
#
loop_
_entity_poly.entity_id
_entity_poly.type
_entity_poly.pdbx_seq_one_letter_code
_entity_poly.pdbx_strand_id
1 'polypeptide(L)' 'MTGRGLSNRDIAQQLGVSVRTAEGHIYRACAEFGVSRRTDLADLL' A
#
# COMPACT_ATOMS: atom_id res chain seq x y z
N MET A 1 16.83 10.15 -3.97
CA MET A 1 16.82 9.24 -2.80
C MET A 1 15.37 9.01 -2.42
N THR A 2 14.66 8.20 -3.20
CA THR A 2 13.19 8.15 -3.21
C THR A 2 12.72 7.00 -2.32
N GLY A 3 11.75 7.28 -1.46
CA GLY A 3 11.38 6.50 -0.27
C GLY A 3 11.32 4.99 -0.49
N ARG A 4 11.90 4.24 0.45
CA ARG A 4 11.59 2.82 0.61
C ARG A 4 10.14 2.73 1.07
N GLY A 5 9.20 2.73 0.12
CA GLY A 5 7.80 2.47 0.40
C GLY A 5 7.68 1.20 1.23
N LEU A 6 6.91 1.25 2.31
CA LEU A 6 6.70 0.13 3.22
C LEU A 6 6.35 -1.12 2.39
N SER A 7 7.07 -2.21 2.64
CA SER A 7 6.78 -3.49 1.96
C SER A 7 5.38 -3.97 2.32
N ASN A 8 4.78 -4.83 1.48
CA ASN A 8 3.47 -5.43 1.80
C ASN A 8 3.46 -6.09 3.20
N ARG A 9 4.62 -6.62 3.62
CA ARG A 9 4.84 -7.19 4.95
C ARG A 9 4.80 -6.15 6.07
N ASP A 10 5.44 -5.00 5.92
CA ASP A 10 5.36 -3.90 6.90
C ASP A 10 3.93 -3.42 7.07
N ILE A 11 3.21 -3.24 5.95
CA ILE A 11 1.83 -2.78 5.99
C ILE A 11 0.91 -3.84 6.59
N ALA A 12 1.17 -5.12 6.30
CA ALA A 12 0.48 -6.22 6.94
C ALA A 12 0.71 -6.24 8.46
N GLN A 13 1.95 -6.04 8.92
CA GLN A 13 2.24 -5.93 10.35
C GLN A 13 1.57 -4.73 11.00
N GLN A 14 1.63 -3.55 10.38
CA GLN A 14 1.07 -2.32 10.93
C GLN A 14 -0.47 -2.37 11.01
N LEU A 15 -1.12 -3.03 10.05
CA LEU A 15 -2.57 -3.24 10.04
C LEU A 15 -3.00 -4.49 10.83
N GLY A 16 -2.06 -5.32 11.30
CA GLY A 16 -2.36 -6.58 11.99
C GLY A 16 -3.03 -7.63 11.10
N VAL A 17 -2.82 -7.57 9.78
CA VAL A 17 -3.44 -8.46 8.79
C VAL A 17 -2.41 -9.36 8.10
N SER A 18 -2.88 -10.33 7.32
CA SER A 18 -2.00 -11.13 6.46
C SER A 18 -1.49 -10.31 5.27
N VAL A 19 -0.31 -10.67 4.74
CA VAL A 19 0.27 -10.03 3.54
C VAL A 19 -0.70 -10.06 2.34
N ARG A 20 -1.42 -11.17 2.15
CA ARG A 20 -2.46 -11.30 1.11
C ARG A 20 -3.63 -10.34 1.31
N THR A 21 -4.02 -10.08 2.55
CA THR A 21 -5.07 -9.10 2.90
C THR A 21 -4.57 -7.68 2.65
N ALA A 22 -3.32 -7.38 3.05
CA ALA A 22 -2.68 -6.12 2.73
C ALA A 22 -2.62 -5.90 1.22
N GLU A 23 -2.26 -6.92 0.43
CA GLU A 23 -2.28 -6.87 -1.05
C GLU A 23 -3.65 -6.54 -1.62
N GLY A 24 -4.71 -7.17 -1.12
CA GLY A 24 -6.09 -6.84 -1.50
C GLY A 24 -6.46 -5.39 -1.18
N HIS A 25 -6.04 -4.88 -0.01
CA HIS A 25 -6.26 -3.47 0.35
C HIS A 25 -5.52 -2.50 -0.56
N ILE A 26 -4.27 -2.80 -0.93
CA ILE A 26 -3.52 -1.99 -1.91
C ILE A 26 -4.25 -1.97 -3.22
N TYR A 27 -4.63 -3.16 -3.71
CA TYR A 27 -5.24 -3.28 -5.02
C TYR A 27 -6.54 -2.49 -5.08
N ARG A 28 -7.35 -2.58 -4.02
CA ARG A 28 -8.58 -1.80 -3.88
C ARG A 28 -8.31 -0.30 -3.78
N ALA A 29 -7.36 0.13 -2.95
CA ALA A 29 -7.00 1.55 -2.84
C ALA A 29 -6.46 2.10 -4.17
N CYS A 30 -5.54 1.38 -4.82
CA CYS A 30 -5.02 1.73 -6.14
C CYS A 30 -6.13 1.82 -7.19
N ALA A 31 -7.09 0.91 -7.17
CA ALA A 31 -8.23 0.93 -8.09
C ALA A 31 -9.19 2.08 -7.80
N GLU A 32 -9.48 2.35 -6.52
CA GLU A 32 -10.41 3.40 -6.08
C GLU A 32 -9.84 4.81 -6.33
N PHE A 33 -8.55 4.99 -6.08
CA PHE A 33 -7.86 6.27 -6.28
C PHE A 33 -7.23 6.41 -7.68
N GLY A 34 -7.39 5.42 -8.57
CA GLY A 34 -6.85 5.43 -9.93
C GLY A 34 -5.32 5.45 -10.04
N VAL A 35 -4.61 5.18 -8.93
CA VAL A 35 -3.16 5.27 -8.83
C VAL A 35 -2.52 3.91 -8.98
N SER A 36 -1.67 3.77 -10.01
CA SER A 36 -0.96 2.51 -10.32
C SER A 36 0.18 2.18 -9.35
N ARG A 37 0.58 3.13 -8.50
CA ARG A 37 1.71 2.96 -7.57
C ARG A 37 1.34 3.42 -6.17
N ARG A 38 1.71 2.61 -5.18
CA ARG A 38 1.48 2.90 -3.76
C ARG A 38 2.24 4.13 -3.26
N THR A 39 3.30 4.53 -3.96
CA THR A 39 4.01 5.78 -3.70
C THR A 39 3.17 7.00 -4.03
N ASP A 40 2.29 6.94 -5.03
CA ASP A 40 1.36 8.03 -5.34
C ASP A 40 0.28 8.17 -4.27
N LEU A 41 -0.15 7.07 -3.63
CA LEU A 41 -1.03 7.14 -2.45
C LEU A 41 -0.34 7.82 -1.26
N ALA A 42 0.96 7.60 -1.08
CA ALA A 42 1.71 8.22 0.01
C ALA A 42 2.00 9.72 -0.24
N ASP A 43 2.01 10.15 -1.49
CA ASP A 43 2.13 11.57 -1.89
C ASP A 43 0.78 12.32 -1.76
N LEU A 44 -0.33 11.59 -1.63
CA LEU A 44 -1.69 12.15 -1.50
C LEU A 44 -2.07 12.50 -0.05
N LEU A 45 -1.27 12.10 0.94
CA LEU A 45 -1.46 12.34 2.38
C LEU A 45 -0.40 13.30 2.93
#